data_AF-A0A0R0IT02-F1
#
_entry.id   AF-A0A0R0IT02-F1
#
_cell.length_a   1.000
_cell.length_b   1.000
_cell.length_c   1.000
_cell.angle_alpha   90.00
_cell.angle_beta   90.00
_cell.angle_gamma   90.00
#
_symmetry.space_group_name_H-M   'P 1'
#
loop_
_entity.id
_entity.type
_entity.pdbx_description
1 polymer ?
#
loop_
_entity_poly.entity_id
_entity_poly.type
_entity_poly.pdbx_seq_one_letter_code
_entity_poly.pdbx_strand_id
1 'polypeptide(L)'
;MAALNLCRMALRSSKLLYRPYNLLSVQLQMQMQPSSPPLTRKMSTDAQSIASQLNSSGLLRTQGLIAGKWSDAYDGKTIKVYNPATGESVVDVACMGGRETNDAISAAYDAYGSWSKTTAAERSKLLRKWYDLLMVHKEELAQLITLEQGKPLKESVGEIVYGAGFIEFAAEEAKRIYGDIVPAPFSDRRLFVLKQPVGVVGAITPWNFPLAMITRKVGPALACGCTVVIKPSELTPLTALAAVELSIQAGIPPGVVNVVMGNAPDIGDALLASPQVRKITFTGSTAVGKKLMAGSAETVKKVSLELGGNAPCIVFDDADLDVAVKGTLAAKFRNSGQTCVCANRIIVQEGIYEKFANALRDAVQNMKVGDGFSEGVSQGPLINEAAVKKVESLIHDATSKQALFHRMGLATSIKLLC
;
A
#
# COMPACT_ATOMS: atom_id res chain seq x y z
N MET A 1 -2.79 18.70 -40.05
CA MET A 1 -4.13 19.31 -40.14
C MET A 1 -5.09 18.33 -39.47
N ALA A 2 -5.58 18.48 -38.25
CA ALA A 2 -5.97 19.67 -37.51
C ALA A 2 -5.15 19.85 -36.23
N ALA A 3 -4.64 21.05 -36.08
CA ALA A 3 -4.11 21.61 -34.85
C ALA A 3 -4.85 22.94 -34.64
N LEU A 4 -4.82 23.44 -33.41
CA LEU A 4 -5.21 24.80 -33.03
C LEU A 4 -6.70 25.14 -33.16
N ASN A 5 -7.45 25.05 -32.06
CA ASN A 5 -8.53 26.01 -31.75
C ASN A 5 -9.11 25.78 -30.34
N LEU A 6 -8.34 26.06 -29.28
CA LEU A 6 -8.89 26.36 -27.94
C LEU A 6 -7.84 27.00 -27.02
N CYS A 7 -7.03 27.90 -27.58
CA CYS A 7 -6.18 28.81 -26.82
C CYS A 7 -6.45 30.23 -27.34
N ARG A 8 -7.46 30.88 -26.73
CA ARG A 8 -7.73 32.34 -26.71
C ARG A 8 -9.17 32.56 -26.23
N MET A 9 -9.34 32.87 -24.93
CA MET A 9 -10.35 33.79 -24.39
C MET A 9 -10.41 33.64 -22.85
N ALA A 10 -9.52 34.35 -22.14
CA ALA A 10 -9.76 34.84 -20.77
C ALA A 10 -8.54 35.68 -20.32
N LEU A 11 -8.31 36.82 -20.98
CA LEU A 11 -7.38 37.86 -20.53
C LEU A 11 -8.02 39.21 -20.81
N ARG A 12 -8.31 39.93 -19.71
CA ARG A 12 -8.73 41.35 -19.52
C ARG A 12 -9.86 41.36 -18.48
N SER A 13 -9.87 42.15 -17.41
CA SER A 13 -9.00 43.24 -16.96
C SER A 13 -9.68 43.84 -15.71
N SER A 14 -8.95 44.14 -14.63
CA SER A 14 -9.21 45.30 -13.76
C SER A 14 -8.10 45.47 -12.72
N LYS A 15 -7.26 46.48 -12.94
CA LYS A 15 -6.40 47.13 -11.92
C LYS A 15 -7.22 48.21 -11.20
N LEU A 16 -6.66 48.70 -10.07
CA LEU A 16 -6.99 49.88 -9.23
C LEU A 16 -7.72 49.47 -7.93
N LEU A 17 -7.33 49.85 -6.70
CA LEU A 17 -6.45 50.92 -6.20
C LEU A 17 -5.86 50.56 -4.82
N TYR A 18 -4.69 51.13 -4.56
CA TYR A 18 -3.96 51.21 -3.29
C TYR A 18 -4.55 52.32 -2.41
N ARG A 19 -4.63 52.14 -1.08
CA ARG A 19 -4.44 53.22 -0.09
C ARG A 19 -4.03 52.68 1.29
N PRO A 20 -3.11 53.33 2.02
CA PRO A 20 -2.51 52.84 3.26
C PRO A 20 -3.17 53.46 4.51
N TYR A 21 -3.17 52.76 5.64
CA TYR A 21 -3.35 53.40 6.96
C TYR A 21 -2.55 52.70 8.07
N ASN A 22 -1.61 53.48 8.60
CA ASN A 22 -1.13 53.66 9.97
C ASN A 22 -0.99 52.47 10.93
N LEU A 23 0.29 52.29 11.31
CA LEU A 23 0.79 51.80 12.58
C LEU A 23 0.09 52.47 13.77
N LEU A 24 -0.48 51.67 14.67
CA LEU A 24 -0.72 52.01 16.06
C LEU A 24 -0.12 50.91 16.93
N SER A 25 0.90 51.30 17.67
CA SER A 25 1.52 50.55 18.75
C SER A 25 0.52 50.33 19.88
N VAL A 26 0.26 49.06 20.23
CA VAL A 26 -0.37 48.68 21.50
C VAL A 26 0.58 47.74 22.22
N GLN A 27 1.30 48.29 23.19
CA GLN A 27 1.80 47.53 24.33
C GLN A 27 0.62 47.31 25.27
N LEU A 28 0.33 46.07 25.67
CA LEU A 28 0.02 45.74 27.07
C LEU A 28 -0.03 44.21 27.31
N GLN A 29 0.68 43.82 28.38
CA GLN A 29 0.43 42.72 29.31
C GLN A 29 0.57 41.26 28.85
N MET A 30 1.71 40.68 29.26
CA MET A 30 1.85 39.25 29.56
C MET A 30 0.83 38.84 30.64
N GLN A 31 -0.17 38.06 30.23
CA GLN A 31 -0.91 37.18 31.12
C GLN A 31 -0.40 35.75 30.90
N MET A 32 0.13 35.13 31.95
CA MET A 32 0.43 33.71 31.95
C MET A 32 -0.88 32.93 31.82
N GLN A 33 -1.08 32.26 30.68
CA GLN A 33 -2.14 31.28 30.53
C GLN A 33 -1.78 29.99 31.28
N PRO A 34 -2.76 29.31 31.91
CA PRO A 34 -2.52 28.01 32.52
C PRO A 34 -2.11 27.00 31.45
N SER A 35 -1.14 26.17 31.80
CA SER A 35 -0.54 25.15 30.95
C SER A 35 -1.58 24.30 30.22
N SER A 36 -1.49 24.30 28.89
CA SER A 36 -2.17 23.34 28.03
C SER A 36 -1.86 21.91 28.52
N PRO A 37 -2.84 20.99 28.55
CA PRO A 37 -2.56 19.59 28.85
C PRO A 37 -1.60 19.03 27.78
N PRO A 38 -0.77 18.03 28.12
CA PRO A 38 0.22 17.49 27.18
C PRO A 38 -0.50 16.99 25.92
N LEU A 39 0.00 17.39 24.75
CA LEU A 39 -0.48 17.02 23.41
C LEU A 39 -0.79 15.52 23.29
N THR A 40 0.01 14.67 23.95
CA THR A 40 -0.15 13.22 24.04
C THR A 40 -1.54 12.77 24.51
N ARG A 41 -2.16 13.48 25.45
CA ARG A 41 -3.46 13.08 26.04
C ARG A 41 -4.65 13.39 25.13
N LYS A 42 -4.57 14.45 24.31
CA LYS A 42 -5.59 14.77 23.29
C LYS A 42 -5.48 13.83 22.08
N MET A 43 -4.25 13.49 21.68
CA MET A 43 -3.97 12.65 20.51
C MET A 43 -4.42 11.19 20.70
N SER A 44 -4.27 10.63 21.91
CA SER A 44 -4.78 9.28 22.24
C SER A 44 -6.31 9.17 22.09
N THR A 45 -7.03 10.27 22.34
CA THR A 45 -8.50 10.30 22.28
C THR A 45 -9.00 10.23 20.82
N ASP A 46 -8.25 10.75 19.87
CA ASP A 46 -8.64 10.81 18.45
C ASP A 46 -8.46 9.46 17.73
N ALA A 47 -7.36 8.74 18.00
CA ALA A 47 -7.12 7.43 17.40
C ALA A 47 -8.12 6.37 17.88
N GLN A 48 -8.45 6.37 19.18
CA GLN A 48 -9.48 5.47 19.74
C GLN A 48 -10.88 5.81 19.25
N SER A 49 -11.16 7.11 19.03
CA SER A 49 -12.41 7.58 18.40
C SER A 49 -12.55 7.05 16.97
N ILE A 50 -11.49 7.13 16.16
CA ILE A 50 -11.46 6.61 14.78
C ILE A 50 -11.62 5.08 14.78
N ALA A 51 -10.89 4.35 15.63
CA ALA A 51 -11.06 2.90 15.74
C ALA A 51 -12.49 2.50 16.12
N SER A 52 -13.13 3.25 17.03
CA SER A 52 -14.52 3.03 17.43
C SER A 52 -15.51 3.32 16.29
N GLN A 53 -15.26 4.37 15.50
CA GLN A 53 -16.04 4.68 14.30
C GLN A 53 -15.90 3.58 13.23
N LEU A 54 -14.68 3.11 12.98
CA LEU A 54 -14.41 2.02 12.03
C LEU A 54 -15.03 0.70 12.48
N ASN A 55 -15.05 0.42 13.79
CA ASN A 55 -15.77 -0.71 14.34
C ASN A 55 -17.29 -0.60 14.11
N SER A 56 -17.85 0.60 14.32
CA SER A 56 -19.27 0.87 14.07
C SER A 56 -19.66 0.72 12.60
N SER A 57 -18.73 0.96 11.67
CA SER A 57 -18.92 0.72 10.23
C SER A 57 -18.84 -0.76 9.82
N GLY A 58 -18.46 -1.67 10.74
CA GLY A 58 -18.31 -3.09 10.48
C GLY A 58 -17.04 -3.47 9.70
N LEU A 59 -16.14 -2.52 9.45
CA LEU A 59 -14.91 -2.72 8.68
C LEU A 59 -13.71 -3.13 9.54
N LEU A 60 -13.75 -2.88 10.85
CA LEU A 60 -12.71 -3.31 11.77
C LEU A 60 -12.90 -4.79 12.13
N ARG A 61 -11.96 -5.64 11.70
CA ARG A 61 -11.91 -7.07 11.99
C ARG A 61 -10.59 -7.41 12.66
N THR A 62 -10.62 -8.38 13.58
CA THR A 62 -9.43 -8.86 14.32
C THR A 62 -9.15 -10.35 14.13
N GLN A 63 -10.07 -11.06 13.48
CA GLN A 63 -10.02 -12.49 13.21
C GLN A 63 -9.52 -12.77 11.80
N GLY A 64 -8.93 -13.95 11.55
CA GLY A 64 -8.66 -14.42 10.20
C GLY A 64 -9.94 -14.89 9.51
N LEU A 65 -9.91 -15.06 8.18
CA LEU A 65 -11.06 -15.55 7.41
C LEU A 65 -10.73 -16.91 6.79
N ILE A 66 -11.46 -17.94 7.18
CA ILE A 66 -11.28 -19.31 6.66
C ILE A 66 -12.64 -19.84 6.25
N ALA A 67 -12.78 -20.26 4.98
CA ALA A 67 -14.03 -20.80 4.44
C ALA A 67 -15.25 -19.88 4.68
N GLY A 68 -15.06 -18.56 4.56
CA GLY A 68 -16.11 -17.56 4.79
C GLY A 68 -16.48 -17.32 6.26
N LYS A 69 -15.72 -17.88 7.22
CA LYS A 69 -15.93 -17.68 8.66
C LYS A 69 -14.77 -16.90 9.26
N TRP A 70 -15.11 -15.91 10.08
CA TRP A 70 -14.14 -15.22 10.92
C TRP A 70 -13.72 -16.13 12.07
N SER A 71 -12.42 -16.32 12.29
CA SER A 71 -11.87 -17.25 13.29
C SER A 71 -10.64 -16.66 13.99
N ASP A 72 -10.54 -16.91 15.29
CA ASP A 72 -9.33 -16.64 16.07
C ASP A 72 -8.24 -17.68 15.79
N ALA A 73 -7.03 -17.43 16.27
CA ALA A 73 -5.97 -18.44 16.26
C ALA A 73 -6.36 -19.63 17.15
N TYR A 74 -6.07 -20.85 16.71
CA TYR A 74 -6.44 -22.07 17.43
C TYR A 74 -5.72 -22.22 18.78
N ASP A 75 -4.59 -21.54 18.97
CA ASP A 75 -3.88 -21.47 20.25
C ASP A 75 -4.21 -20.19 21.05
N GLY A 76 -5.15 -19.37 20.57
CA GLY A 76 -5.61 -18.12 21.19
C GLY A 76 -4.59 -16.98 21.16
N LYS A 77 -3.44 -17.13 20.50
CA LYS A 77 -2.44 -16.06 20.42
C LYS A 77 -2.92 -14.89 19.56
N THR A 78 -2.47 -13.70 19.93
CA THR A 78 -2.71 -12.46 19.20
C THR A 78 -1.42 -11.69 18.96
N ILE A 79 -1.44 -10.78 17.98
CA ILE A 79 -0.40 -9.77 17.73
C ILE A 79 -1.04 -8.39 17.81
N LYS A 80 -0.32 -7.45 18.42
CA LYS A 80 -0.73 -6.05 18.52
C LYS A 80 -0.45 -5.32 17.21
N VAL A 81 -1.46 -4.60 16.70
CA VAL A 81 -1.30 -3.60 15.65
C VAL A 81 -1.13 -2.25 16.33
N TYR A 82 -0.08 -1.51 15.98
CA TYR A 82 0.23 -0.21 16.57
C TYR A 82 -0.04 0.93 15.60
N ASN A 83 -0.43 2.08 16.12
CA ASN A 83 -0.39 3.32 15.36
C ASN A 83 1.06 3.84 15.38
N PRO A 84 1.76 3.91 14.22
CA PRO A 84 3.17 4.32 14.19
C PRO A 84 3.39 5.79 14.54
N ALA A 85 2.36 6.65 14.50
CA ALA A 85 2.47 8.06 14.87
C ALA A 85 2.50 8.27 16.40
N THR A 86 1.80 7.42 17.15
CA THR A 86 1.65 7.55 18.61
C THR A 86 2.40 6.46 19.38
N GLY A 87 2.65 5.31 18.76
CA GLY A 87 3.16 4.10 19.40
C GLY A 87 2.11 3.34 20.20
N GLU A 88 0.85 3.79 20.19
CA GLU A 88 -0.25 3.16 20.93
C GLU A 88 -0.79 1.94 20.18
N SER A 89 -1.23 0.93 20.94
CA SER A 89 -1.91 -0.25 20.39
C SER A 89 -3.29 0.14 19.88
N VAL A 90 -3.60 -0.19 18.63
CA VAL A 90 -4.91 0.01 18.01
C VAL A 90 -5.85 -1.14 18.40
N VAL A 91 -5.46 -2.37 18.04
CA VAL A 91 -6.19 -3.61 18.34
C VAL A 91 -5.23 -4.80 18.37
N ASP A 92 -5.70 -5.90 18.95
CA ASP A 92 -5.03 -7.19 18.90
C ASP A 92 -5.71 -8.05 17.81
N VAL A 93 -4.92 -8.61 16.89
CA VAL A 93 -5.41 -9.50 15.82
C VAL A 93 -4.93 -10.94 16.05
N ALA A 94 -5.65 -11.92 15.51
CA ALA A 94 -5.27 -13.33 15.61
C ALA A 94 -3.84 -13.59 15.08
N CYS A 95 -3.06 -14.37 15.83
CA CYS A 95 -1.72 -14.82 15.44
C CYS A 95 -1.77 -16.28 14.99
N MET A 96 -2.20 -16.50 13.75
CA MET A 96 -2.34 -17.84 13.17
C MET A 96 -0.99 -18.43 12.75
N GLY A 97 -0.95 -19.75 12.58
CA GLY A 97 0.22 -20.49 12.10
C GLY A 97 -0.14 -21.50 11.02
N GLY A 98 0.61 -22.59 10.98
CA GLY A 98 0.50 -23.59 9.91
C GLY A 98 -0.83 -24.36 9.89
N ARG A 99 -1.48 -24.59 11.04
CA ARG A 99 -2.74 -25.36 11.11
C ARG A 99 -3.89 -24.62 10.44
N GLU A 100 -4.10 -23.37 10.83
CA GLU A 100 -5.09 -22.48 10.24
C GLU A 100 -4.80 -22.25 8.75
N THR A 101 -3.52 -22.15 8.38
CA THR A 101 -3.10 -22.03 6.98
C THR A 101 -3.48 -23.27 6.17
N ASN A 102 -3.30 -24.49 6.70
CA ASN A 102 -3.71 -25.71 6.02
C ASN A 102 -5.24 -25.81 5.85
N ASP A 103 -6.01 -25.34 6.83
CA ASP A 103 -7.47 -25.27 6.71
C ASP A 103 -7.90 -24.24 5.67
N ALA A 104 -7.24 -23.08 5.61
CA ALA A 104 -7.46 -22.07 4.58
C ALA A 104 -7.10 -22.58 3.17
N ILE A 105 -6.02 -23.34 3.03
CA ILE A 105 -5.63 -23.98 1.76
C ILE A 105 -6.69 -25.01 1.35
N SER A 106 -7.14 -25.85 2.28
CA SER A 106 -8.17 -26.85 2.03
C SER A 106 -9.48 -26.21 1.58
N ALA A 107 -9.93 -25.16 2.29
CA ALA A 107 -11.11 -24.38 1.91
C ALA A 107 -10.98 -23.74 0.52
N ALA A 108 -9.80 -23.19 0.20
CA ALA A 108 -9.53 -22.64 -1.12
C ALA A 108 -9.54 -23.70 -2.22
N TYR A 109 -9.03 -24.90 -1.94
CA TYR A 109 -9.01 -26.02 -2.86
C TYR A 109 -10.42 -26.56 -3.13
N ASP A 110 -11.24 -26.70 -2.08
CA ASP A 110 -12.62 -27.16 -2.21
C ASP A 110 -13.48 -26.16 -2.99
N ALA A 111 -13.33 -24.86 -2.71
CA ALA A 111 -14.04 -23.81 -3.43
C ALA A 111 -13.58 -23.65 -4.90
N TYR A 112 -12.36 -24.06 -5.23
CA TYR A 112 -11.80 -23.92 -6.58
C TYR A 112 -12.61 -24.67 -7.64
N GLY A 113 -13.12 -25.85 -7.32
CA GLY A 113 -13.85 -26.70 -8.26
C GLY A 113 -15.13 -26.05 -8.81
N SER A 114 -15.84 -25.27 -7.99
CA SER A 114 -17.04 -24.52 -8.40
C SER A 114 -16.71 -23.13 -8.93
N TRP A 115 -15.77 -22.41 -8.30
CA TRP A 115 -15.39 -21.05 -8.70
C TRP A 115 -14.75 -20.99 -10.09
N SER A 116 -13.87 -21.95 -10.42
CA SER A 116 -13.23 -22.03 -11.74
C SER A 116 -14.24 -22.26 -12.87
N LYS A 117 -15.38 -22.88 -12.57
CA LYS A 117 -16.49 -23.15 -13.51
C LYS A 117 -17.51 -22.02 -13.60
N THR A 118 -17.50 -21.07 -12.66
CA THR A 118 -18.31 -19.85 -12.74
C THR A 118 -17.94 -19.09 -14.01
N THR A 119 -18.91 -18.52 -14.72
CA THR A 119 -18.60 -17.86 -16.00
C THR A 119 -17.75 -16.61 -15.77
N ALA A 120 -16.95 -16.24 -16.77
CA ALA A 120 -16.19 -15.00 -16.75
C ALA A 120 -17.07 -13.76 -16.49
N ALA A 121 -18.30 -13.76 -17.02
CA ALA A 121 -19.26 -12.68 -16.81
C ALA A 121 -19.77 -12.58 -15.36
N GLU A 122 -20.03 -13.71 -14.71
CA GLU A 122 -20.43 -13.74 -13.30
C GLU A 122 -19.28 -13.30 -12.38
N ARG A 123 -18.06 -13.82 -12.61
CA ARG A 123 -16.87 -13.37 -11.87
C ARG A 123 -16.63 -11.87 -12.04
N SER A 124 -16.78 -11.37 -13.27
CA SER A 124 -16.70 -9.94 -13.60
C SER A 124 -17.71 -9.11 -12.79
N LYS A 125 -18.96 -9.54 -12.69
CA LYS A 125 -20.00 -8.85 -11.90
C LYS A 125 -19.67 -8.81 -10.41
N LEU A 126 -19.20 -9.92 -9.83
CA LEU A 126 -18.82 -9.99 -8.42
C LEU A 126 -17.63 -9.08 -8.10
N LEU A 127 -16.60 -9.10 -8.96
CA LEU A 127 -15.44 -8.21 -8.82
C LEU A 127 -15.83 -6.75 -8.99
N ARG A 128 -16.73 -6.43 -9.92
CA ARG A 128 -17.24 -5.06 -10.07
C ARG A 128 -17.96 -4.58 -8.82
N LYS A 129 -18.83 -5.42 -8.23
CA LYS A 129 -19.50 -5.09 -6.97
C LYS A 129 -18.50 -4.89 -5.82
N TRP A 130 -17.42 -5.68 -5.78
CA TRP A 130 -16.35 -5.48 -4.80
C TRP A 130 -15.63 -4.15 -4.98
N TYR A 131 -15.31 -3.77 -6.22
CA TYR A 131 -14.80 -2.43 -6.53
C TYR A 131 -15.75 -1.33 -6.03
N ASP A 132 -17.05 -1.44 -6.34
CA ASP A 132 -18.02 -0.42 -5.96
C ASP A 132 -18.08 -0.26 -4.43
N LEU A 133 -18.02 -1.37 -3.69
CA LEU A 133 -17.96 -1.35 -2.22
C LEU A 133 -16.68 -0.74 -1.67
N LEU A 134 -15.51 -1.01 -2.27
CA LEU A 134 -14.25 -0.35 -1.90
C LEU A 134 -14.33 1.17 -2.09
N MET A 135 -15.01 1.62 -3.15
CA MET A 135 -15.19 3.04 -3.45
C MET A 135 -16.24 3.72 -2.56
N VAL A 136 -17.28 3.00 -2.16
CA VAL A 136 -18.29 3.48 -1.20
C VAL A 136 -17.67 3.72 0.18
N HIS A 137 -16.77 2.85 0.63
CA HIS A 137 -16.08 2.94 1.93
C HIS A 137 -14.69 3.56 1.84
N LYS A 138 -14.45 4.41 0.82
CA LYS A 138 -13.10 4.89 0.48
C LYS A 138 -12.48 5.70 1.62
N GLU A 139 -13.28 6.54 2.25
CA GLU A 139 -12.86 7.40 3.36
C GLU A 139 -12.51 6.57 4.60
N GLU A 140 -13.34 5.61 5.00
CA GLU A 140 -13.11 4.73 6.15
C GLU A 140 -11.89 3.84 5.95
N LEU A 141 -11.74 3.26 4.75
CA LEU A 141 -10.57 2.47 4.42
C LEU A 141 -9.29 3.33 4.42
N ALA A 142 -9.35 4.58 3.95
CA ALA A 142 -8.21 5.48 4.00
C ALA A 142 -7.80 5.86 5.43
N GLN A 143 -8.78 6.07 6.32
CA GLN A 143 -8.53 6.26 7.74
C GLN A 143 -7.85 5.04 8.35
N LEU A 144 -8.31 3.83 8.00
CA LEU A 144 -7.70 2.60 8.49
C LEU A 144 -6.25 2.45 8.04
N ILE A 145 -5.93 2.74 6.77
CA ILE A 145 -4.55 2.77 6.26
C ILE A 145 -3.69 3.76 7.06
N THR A 146 -4.17 4.99 7.24
CA THR A 146 -3.42 6.01 8.00
C THR A 146 -3.20 5.58 9.44
N LEU A 147 -4.20 4.94 10.06
CA LEU A 147 -4.13 4.48 11.45
C LEU A 147 -3.08 3.38 11.67
N GLU A 148 -3.01 2.38 10.81
CA GLU A 148 -2.08 1.25 10.99
C GLU A 148 -0.73 1.42 10.29
N GLN A 149 -0.66 2.19 9.21
CA GLN A 149 0.55 2.34 8.40
C GLN A 149 1.25 3.70 8.59
N GLY A 150 0.49 4.76 8.88
CA GLY A 150 1.00 6.08 9.21
C GLY A 150 1.06 7.10 8.07
N LYS A 151 0.87 6.72 6.81
CA LYS A 151 0.91 7.72 5.71
C LYS A 151 -0.20 8.77 5.83
N PRO A 152 0.03 10.00 5.31
CA PRO A 152 -0.98 11.05 5.33
C PRO A 152 -2.31 10.60 4.71
N LEU A 153 -3.44 11.03 5.29
CA LEU A 153 -4.78 10.61 4.86
C LEU A 153 -5.03 10.83 3.36
N LYS A 154 -4.51 11.94 2.80
CA LYS A 154 -4.59 12.22 1.37
C LYS A 154 -3.89 11.15 0.51
N GLU A 155 -2.73 10.65 0.96
CA GLU A 155 -2.05 9.54 0.29
C GLU A 155 -2.82 8.23 0.44
N SER A 156 -3.40 7.97 1.62
CA SER A 156 -4.24 6.80 1.85
C SER A 156 -5.46 6.77 0.93
N VAL A 157 -6.17 7.89 0.76
CA VAL A 157 -7.28 8.01 -0.20
C VAL A 157 -6.81 7.70 -1.62
N GLY A 158 -5.65 8.23 -2.02
CA GLY A 158 -5.04 7.92 -3.31
C GLY A 158 -4.73 6.44 -3.48
N GLU A 159 -4.27 5.76 -2.41
CA GLU A 159 -4.09 4.31 -2.42
C GLU A 159 -5.42 3.56 -2.58
N ILE A 160 -6.51 3.99 -1.92
CA ILE A 160 -7.80 3.30 -2.08
C ILE A 160 -8.24 3.30 -3.53
N VAL A 161 -8.21 4.48 -4.18
CA VAL A 161 -8.58 4.61 -5.60
C VAL A 161 -7.66 3.75 -6.47
N TYR A 162 -6.35 3.79 -6.23
CA TYR A 162 -5.38 3.01 -6.99
C TYR A 162 -5.56 1.49 -6.79
N GLY A 163 -5.78 1.05 -5.56
CA GLY A 163 -6.00 -0.35 -5.21
C GLY A 163 -7.31 -0.88 -5.78
N ALA A 164 -8.41 -0.14 -5.61
CA ALA A 164 -9.71 -0.50 -6.19
C ALA A 164 -9.62 -0.62 -7.72
N GLY A 165 -8.88 0.27 -8.39
CA GLY A 165 -8.67 0.22 -9.84
C GLY A 165 -8.14 -1.13 -10.36
N PHE A 166 -7.37 -1.89 -9.58
CA PHE A 166 -6.95 -3.25 -9.98
C PHE A 166 -8.10 -4.26 -9.97
N ILE A 167 -9.08 -4.10 -9.09
CA ILE A 167 -10.27 -4.95 -9.04
C ILE A 167 -11.19 -4.63 -10.23
N GLU A 168 -11.40 -3.36 -10.54
CA GLU A 168 -12.15 -2.92 -11.73
C GLU A 168 -11.51 -3.46 -13.01
N PHE A 169 -10.19 -3.22 -13.18
CA PHE A 169 -9.45 -3.73 -14.32
C PHE A 169 -9.52 -5.26 -14.43
N ALA A 170 -9.34 -5.98 -13.32
CA ALA A 170 -9.45 -7.43 -13.31
C ALA A 170 -10.87 -7.93 -13.64
N ALA A 171 -11.92 -7.22 -13.19
CA ALA A 171 -13.30 -7.53 -13.54
C ALA A 171 -13.52 -7.44 -15.05
N GLU A 172 -12.93 -6.46 -15.71
CA GLU A 172 -12.98 -6.31 -17.16
C GLU A 172 -12.19 -7.40 -17.88
N GLU A 173 -10.97 -7.68 -17.41
CA GLU A 173 -10.08 -8.68 -18.01
C GLU A 173 -10.57 -10.12 -17.82
N ALA A 174 -11.41 -10.39 -16.82
CA ALA A 174 -12.01 -11.72 -16.61
C ALA A 174 -12.69 -12.26 -17.89
N LYS A 175 -13.27 -11.36 -18.70
CA LYS A 175 -14.00 -11.68 -19.95
C LYS A 175 -13.12 -11.72 -21.20
N ARG A 176 -11.81 -11.46 -21.06
CA ARG A 176 -10.85 -11.28 -22.17
C ARG A 176 -9.68 -12.27 -22.11
N ILE A 177 -9.87 -13.40 -21.44
CA ILE A 177 -8.89 -14.50 -21.39
C ILE A 177 -8.98 -15.30 -22.70
N TYR A 178 -8.41 -14.74 -23.78
CA TYR A 178 -8.44 -15.35 -25.10
C TYR A 178 -7.40 -16.46 -25.24
N GLY A 179 -7.82 -17.57 -25.86
CA GLY A 179 -6.93 -18.59 -26.39
C GLY A 179 -6.46 -18.26 -27.80
N ASP A 180 -5.80 -19.23 -28.45
CA ASP A 180 -5.25 -19.07 -29.79
C ASP A 180 -5.62 -20.28 -30.67
N ILE A 181 -5.84 -20.04 -31.96
CA ILE A 181 -5.96 -21.08 -32.99
C ILE A 181 -4.68 -20.99 -33.84
N VAL A 182 -3.88 -22.05 -33.84
CA VAL A 182 -2.57 -22.06 -34.49
C VAL A 182 -2.64 -22.87 -35.79
N PRO A 183 -2.10 -22.37 -36.92
CA PRO A 183 -2.01 -23.14 -38.16
C PRO A 183 -1.31 -24.48 -37.94
N ALA A 184 -1.95 -25.56 -38.39
CA ALA A 184 -1.40 -26.90 -38.22
C ALA A 184 -0.31 -27.16 -39.28
N PRO A 185 0.86 -27.69 -38.89
CA PRO A 185 1.90 -28.07 -39.85
C PRO A 185 1.54 -29.34 -40.64
N PHE A 186 0.51 -30.08 -40.21
CA PHE A 186 -0.01 -31.28 -40.86
C PHE A 186 -1.51 -31.12 -41.16
N SER A 187 -1.96 -31.61 -42.32
CA SER A 187 -3.31 -31.38 -42.85
C SER A 187 -4.42 -32.04 -42.03
N ASP A 188 -4.09 -33.09 -41.28
CA ASP A 188 -4.98 -33.93 -40.48
C ASP A 188 -5.20 -33.42 -39.05
N ARG A 189 -4.65 -32.26 -38.68
CA ARG A 189 -4.68 -31.75 -37.29
C ARG A 189 -5.22 -30.33 -37.20
N ARG A 190 -5.67 -29.96 -36.00
CA ARG A 190 -6.00 -28.59 -35.59
C ARG A 190 -5.34 -28.32 -34.23
N LEU A 191 -4.83 -27.11 -34.05
CA LEU A 191 -4.11 -26.73 -32.83
C LEU A 191 -4.87 -25.61 -32.13
N PHE A 192 -5.22 -25.84 -30.86
CA PHE A 192 -5.92 -24.89 -30.00
C PHE A 192 -5.10 -24.66 -28.72
N VAL A 193 -4.98 -23.41 -28.30
CA VAL A 193 -4.41 -23.03 -27.00
C VAL A 193 -5.52 -22.45 -26.15
N LEU A 194 -5.73 -23.02 -24.98
CA LEU A 194 -6.66 -22.51 -23.97
C LEU A 194 -5.88 -22.00 -22.75
N LYS A 195 -6.39 -20.96 -22.10
CA LYS A 195 -5.82 -20.42 -20.86
C LYS A 195 -6.80 -20.70 -19.72
N GLN A 196 -6.35 -21.42 -18.70
CA GLN A 196 -7.15 -21.86 -17.56
C GLN A 196 -6.53 -21.40 -16.24
N PRO A 197 -7.32 -21.23 -15.16
CA PRO A 197 -6.79 -20.88 -13.85
C PRO A 197 -5.77 -21.92 -13.36
N VAL A 198 -4.77 -21.44 -12.63
CA VAL A 198 -3.68 -22.29 -12.13
C VAL A 198 -4.08 -23.12 -10.90
N GLY A 199 -5.19 -22.78 -10.22
CA GLY A 199 -5.60 -23.41 -8.95
C GLY A 199 -5.51 -22.45 -7.77
N VAL A 200 -5.18 -22.98 -6.59
CA VAL A 200 -5.04 -22.21 -5.35
C VAL A 200 -3.76 -21.35 -5.40
N VAL A 201 -3.89 -20.08 -5.01
CA VAL A 201 -2.81 -19.10 -4.98
C VAL A 201 -2.51 -18.64 -3.55
N GLY A 202 -1.26 -18.77 -3.11
CA GLY A 202 -0.75 -18.13 -1.90
C GLY A 202 -0.30 -16.70 -2.20
N ALA A 203 -0.92 -15.70 -1.58
CA ALA A 203 -0.63 -14.28 -1.79
C ALA A 203 -0.06 -13.66 -0.51
N ILE A 204 1.22 -13.29 -0.54
CA ILE A 204 1.91 -12.70 0.61
C ILE A 204 2.22 -11.22 0.31
N THR A 205 1.71 -10.31 1.14
CA THR A 205 1.77 -8.85 0.89
C THR A 205 2.53 -8.09 1.99
N PRO A 206 3.23 -6.99 1.63
CA PRO A 206 3.95 -6.14 2.56
C PRO A 206 3.02 -5.07 3.16
N TRP A 207 3.58 -4.26 4.05
CA TRP A 207 2.86 -3.23 4.80
C TRP A 207 2.75 -1.86 4.11
N ASN A 208 3.60 -1.58 3.13
CA ASN A 208 3.74 -0.21 2.63
C ASN A 208 2.57 0.28 1.74
N PHE A 209 1.85 -0.66 1.12
CA PHE A 209 0.61 -0.41 0.37
C PHE A 209 -0.40 -1.51 0.72
N PRO A 210 -1.02 -1.43 1.92
CA PRO A 210 -1.77 -2.54 2.50
C PRO A 210 -3.01 -2.93 1.67
N LEU A 211 -3.66 -2.00 0.95
CA LEU A 211 -4.75 -2.37 0.04
C LEU A 211 -4.23 -2.72 -1.35
N ALA A 212 -3.39 -1.85 -1.93
CA ALA A 212 -3.03 -2.00 -3.33
C ALA A 212 -2.24 -3.28 -3.60
N MET A 213 -1.43 -3.75 -2.64
CA MET A 213 -0.70 -5.02 -2.81
C MET A 213 -1.62 -6.25 -2.80
N ILE A 214 -2.75 -6.18 -2.10
CA ILE A 214 -3.74 -7.25 -2.05
C ILE A 214 -4.51 -7.29 -3.36
N THR A 215 -5.13 -6.17 -3.73
CA THR A 215 -5.98 -6.05 -4.92
C THR A 215 -5.23 -6.36 -6.21
N ARG A 216 -3.95 -5.95 -6.32
CA ARG A 216 -3.05 -6.31 -7.44
C ARG A 216 -2.83 -7.81 -7.62
N LYS A 217 -3.00 -8.61 -6.57
CA LYS A 217 -2.77 -10.07 -6.58
C LYS A 217 -4.09 -10.82 -6.65
N VAL A 218 -5.03 -10.44 -5.80
CA VAL A 218 -6.32 -11.11 -5.62
C VAL A 218 -7.24 -10.83 -6.80
N GLY A 219 -7.32 -9.59 -7.28
CA GLY A 219 -8.13 -9.22 -8.44
C GLY A 219 -7.90 -10.14 -9.65
N PRO A 220 -6.68 -10.19 -10.22
CA PRO A 220 -6.40 -11.06 -11.36
C PRO A 220 -6.50 -12.56 -11.04
N ALA A 221 -6.22 -12.99 -9.80
CA ALA A 221 -6.40 -14.39 -9.41
C ALA A 221 -7.88 -14.80 -9.49
N LEU A 222 -8.77 -14.03 -8.86
CA LEU A 222 -10.20 -14.28 -8.88
C LEU A 222 -10.78 -14.15 -10.29
N ALA A 223 -10.36 -13.15 -11.06
CA ALA A 223 -10.81 -12.95 -12.45
C ALA A 223 -10.54 -14.16 -13.33
N CYS A 224 -9.35 -14.76 -13.20
CA CYS A 224 -8.96 -15.97 -13.91
C CYS A 224 -9.71 -17.24 -13.44
N GLY A 225 -10.40 -17.19 -12.29
CA GLY A 225 -11.07 -18.35 -11.69
C GLY A 225 -10.23 -19.11 -10.67
N CYS A 226 -9.15 -18.51 -10.15
CA CYS A 226 -8.38 -19.06 -9.03
C CYS A 226 -9.04 -18.70 -7.68
N THR A 227 -8.67 -19.44 -6.64
CA THR A 227 -8.95 -19.12 -5.24
C THR A 227 -7.66 -18.69 -4.53
N VAL A 228 -7.78 -17.96 -3.43
CA VAL A 228 -6.63 -17.32 -2.76
C VAL A 228 -6.58 -17.57 -1.26
N VAL A 229 -5.35 -17.74 -0.75
CA VAL A 229 -5.01 -17.64 0.67
C VAL A 229 -4.06 -16.46 0.83
N ILE A 230 -4.50 -15.43 1.55
CA ILE A 230 -3.81 -14.15 1.71
C ILE A 230 -3.09 -14.14 3.06
N LYS A 231 -1.81 -13.79 3.06
CA LYS A 231 -1.04 -13.41 4.25
C LYS A 231 -0.63 -11.94 4.16
N PRO A 232 -1.34 -11.02 4.83
CA PRO A 232 -0.90 -9.63 4.92
C PRO A 232 0.29 -9.47 5.87
N SER A 233 0.94 -8.31 5.85
CA SER A 233 1.93 -7.97 6.87
C SER A 233 1.24 -7.83 8.23
N GLU A 234 1.88 -8.36 9.25
CA GLU A 234 1.51 -8.22 10.67
C GLU A 234 1.51 -6.77 11.16
N LEU A 235 2.16 -5.85 10.44
CA LEU A 235 2.18 -4.43 10.77
C LEU A 235 0.92 -3.71 10.30
N THR A 236 0.28 -4.18 9.23
CA THR A 236 -0.89 -3.52 8.62
C THR A 236 -1.96 -4.52 8.14
N PRO A 237 -2.45 -5.41 9.02
CA PRO A 237 -3.41 -6.43 8.62
C PRO A 237 -4.84 -5.89 8.47
N LEU A 238 -5.21 -4.79 9.11
CA LEU A 238 -6.59 -4.37 9.29
C LEU A 238 -7.23 -3.96 7.95
N THR A 239 -6.50 -3.23 7.11
CA THR A 239 -6.96 -2.88 5.75
C THR A 239 -7.22 -4.11 4.90
N ALA A 240 -6.42 -5.17 5.08
CA ALA A 240 -6.62 -6.44 4.37
C ALA A 240 -7.96 -7.09 4.76
N LEU A 241 -8.25 -7.13 6.06
CA LEU A 241 -9.45 -7.74 6.59
C LEU A 241 -10.69 -6.94 6.19
N ALA A 242 -10.62 -5.61 6.25
CA ALA A 242 -11.70 -4.72 5.78
C ALA A 242 -11.99 -4.92 4.28
N ALA A 243 -10.94 -4.98 3.43
CA ALA A 243 -11.11 -5.22 2.01
C ALA A 243 -11.74 -6.59 1.72
N VAL A 244 -11.39 -7.61 2.49
CA VAL A 244 -11.94 -8.96 2.34
C VAL A 244 -13.36 -9.07 2.88
N GLU A 245 -13.71 -8.38 3.96
CA GLU A 245 -15.11 -8.22 4.41
C GLU A 245 -15.99 -7.67 3.28
N LEU A 246 -15.53 -6.62 2.59
CA LEU A 246 -16.23 -6.07 1.43
C LEU A 246 -16.31 -7.06 0.25
N SER A 247 -15.34 -7.96 0.13
CA SER A 247 -15.37 -9.03 -0.88
C SER A 247 -16.49 -10.05 -0.58
N ILE A 248 -16.75 -10.36 0.69
CA ILE A 248 -17.86 -11.22 1.14
C ILE A 248 -19.19 -10.54 0.84
N GLN A 249 -19.31 -9.24 1.18
CA GLN A 249 -20.52 -8.45 0.88
C GLN A 249 -20.78 -8.31 -0.63
N ALA A 250 -19.73 -8.33 -1.44
CA ALA A 250 -19.84 -8.41 -2.90
C ALA A 250 -20.43 -9.75 -3.40
N GLY A 251 -20.48 -10.77 -2.55
CA GLY A 251 -21.00 -12.09 -2.86
C GLY A 251 -19.93 -13.06 -3.37
N ILE A 252 -18.66 -12.80 -3.11
CA ILE A 252 -17.60 -13.77 -3.39
C ILE A 252 -17.83 -15.01 -2.49
N PRO A 253 -17.91 -16.23 -3.05
CA PRO A 253 -18.29 -17.41 -2.28
C PRO A 253 -17.30 -17.74 -1.15
N PRO A 254 -17.78 -18.38 -0.06
CA PRO A 254 -16.92 -18.91 1.00
C PRO A 254 -15.77 -19.76 0.45
N GLY A 255 -14.56 -19.57 0.98
CA GLY A 255 -13.36 -20.31 0.57
C GLY A 255 -12.69 -19.77 -0.70
N VAL A 256 -13.34 -18.94 -1.51
CA VAL A 256 -12.68 -18.34 -2.69
C VAL A 256 -11.61 -17.33 -2.28
N VAL A 257 -11.86 -16.60 -1.19
CA VAL A 257 -10.90 -15.71 -0.54
C VAL A 257 -10.76 -16.14 0.92
N ASN A 258 -9.53 -16.34 1.36
CA ASN A 258 -9.19 -16.66 2.75
C ASN A 258 -8.04 -15.73 3.20
N VAL A 259 -8.00 -15.42 4.49
CA VAL A 259 -6.96 -14.58 5.10
C VAL A 259 -6.44 -15.26 6.35
N VAL A 260 -5.14 -15.52 6.36
CA VAL A 260 -4.40 -16.00 7.53
C VAL A 260 -3.30 -15.00 7.85
N MET A 261 -3.26 -14.51 9.08
CA MET A 261 -2.30 -13.51 9.54
C MET A 261 -1.66 -14.00 10.83
N GLY A 262 -0.42 -13.62 11.08
CA GLY A 262 0.32 -14.13 12.23
C GLY A 262 1.76 -14.48 11.89
N ASN A 263 2.19 -15.65 12.36
CA ASN A 263 3.57 -16.11 12.23
C ASN A 263 3.95 -16.30 10.75
N ALA A 264 4.73 -15.36 10.21
CA ALA A 264 5.08 -15.35 8.80
C ALA A 264 5.87 -16.58 8.34
N PRO A 265 6.89 -17.07 9.08
CA PRO A 265 7.50 -18.38 8.82
C PRO A 265 6.50 -19.53 8.73
N ASP A 266 5.70 -19.77 9.78
CA ASP A 266 4.81 -20.94 9.84
C ASP A 266 3.76 -20.93 8.72
N ILE A 267 3.19 -19.75 8.43
CA ILE A 267 2.23 -19.58 7.33
C ILE A 267 2.92 -19.79 5.98
N GLY A 268 4.12 -19.21 5.79
CA GLY A 268 4.91 -19.35 4.58
C GLY A 268 5.29 -20.80 4.29
N ASP A 269 5.74 -21.52 5.30
CA ASP A 269 6.15 -22.93 5.19
C ASP A 269 4.95 -23.82 4.84
N ALA A 270 3.77 -23.60 5.44
CA ALA A 270 2.55 -24.32 5.09
C ALA A 270 2.13 -24.07 3.63
N LEU A 271 2.18 -22.81 3.15
CA LEU A 271 1.89 -22.47 1.76
C LEU A 271 2.87 -23.13 0.76
N LEU A 272 4.15 -23.24 1.14
CA LEU A 272 5.19 -23.85 0.30
C LEU A 272 5.07 -25.38 0.28
N ALA A 273 4.83 -26.00 1.44
CA ALA A 273 4.76 -27.45 1.58
C ALA A 273 3.53 -28.06 0.88
N SER A 274 2.40 -27.36 0.84
CA SER A 274 1.16 -27.93 0.28
C SER A 274 1.19 -28.04 -1.25
N PRO A 275 0.98 -29.23 -1.85
CA PRO A 275 0.90 -29.38 -3.30
C PRO A 275 -0.39 -28.79 -3.91
N GLN A 276 -1.39 -28.48 -3.08
CA GLN A 276 -2.64 -27.83 -3.51
C GLN A 276 -2.41 -26.38 -3.92
N VAL A 277 -1.43 -25.70 -3.30
CA VAL A 277 -1.02 -24.36 -3.70
C VAL A 277 -0.17 -24.44 -4.97
N ARG A 278 -0.70 -23.95 -6.09
CA ARG A 278 -0.06 -24.06 -7.42
C ARG A 278 0.69 -22.79 -7.83
N LYS A 279 0.47 -21.69 -7.11
CA LYS A 279 1.13 -20.41 -7.36
C LYS A 279 1.42 -19.67 -6.06
N ILE A 280 2.62 -19.10 -5.96
CA ILE A 280 2.98 -18.10 -4.96
C ILE A 280 3.12 -16.74 -5.64
N THR A 281 2.54 -15.71 -5.03
CA THR A 281 2.83 -14.32 -5.38
C THR A 281 3.23 -13.55 -4.14
N PHE A 282 4.41 -12.93 -4.20
CA PHE A 282 5.01 -12.24 -3.07
C PHE A 282 5.46 -10.86 -3.47
N THR A 283 5.26 -9.90 -2.57
CA THR A 283 5.91 -8.60 -2.62
C THR A 283 6.60 -8.35 -1.29
N GLY A 284 7.88 -7.98 -1.31
CA GLY A 284 8.64 -7.72 -0.09
C GLY A 284 10.14 -7.77 -0.31
N SER A 285 10.89 -8.20 0.70
CA SER A 285 12.36 -8.18 0.62
C SER A 285 12.91 -9.24 -0.34
N THR A 286 14.02 -8.91 -1.02
CA THR A 286 14.71 -9.86 -1.91
C THR A 286 15.15 -11.13 -1.17
N ALA A 287 15.54 -11.02 0.10
CA ALA A 287 15.93 -12.15 0.92
C ALA A 287 14.78 -13.16 1.13
N VAL A 288 13.58 -12.68 1.45
CA VAL A 288 12.40 -13.54 1.61
C VAL A 288 11.94 -14.07 0.26
N GLY A 289 11.97 -13.25 -0.80
CA GLY A 289 11.65 -13.70 -2.16
C GLY A 289 12.49 -14.89 -2.63
N LYS A 290 13.80 -14.87 -2.35
CA LYS A 290 14.71 -15.99 -2.63
C LYS A 290 14.32 -17.26 -1.87
N LYS A 291 13.96 -17.14 -0.58
CA LYS A 291 13.50 -18.28 0.24
C LYS A 291 12.21 -18.89 -0.32
N LEU A 292 11.24 -18.04 -0.65
CA LEU A 292 9.96 -18.48 -1.23
C LEU A 292 10.14 -19.13 -2.59
N MET A 293 11.05 -18.63 -3.43
CA MET A 293 11.38 -19.23 -4.72
C MET A 293 12.02 -20.61 -4.55
N ALA A 294 12.98 -20.74 -3.63
CA ALA A 294 13.63 -22.01 -3.34
C ALA A 294 12.62 -23.05 -2.84
N GLY A 295 11.81 -22.73 -1.83
CA GLY A 295 10.78 -23.64 -1.33
C GLY A 295 9.69 -23.97 -2.36
N SER A 296 9.42 -23.08 -3.32
CA SER A 296 8.46 -23.33 -4.39
C SER A 296 8.94 -24.40 -5.39
N ALA A 297 10.26 -24.68 -5.44
CA ALA A 297 10.84 -25.66 -6.35
C ALA A 297 10.39 -27.10 -6.03
N GLU A 298 10.19 -27.44 -4.75
CA GLU A 298 9.80 -28.77 -4.28
C GLU A 298 8.51 -29.31 -4.92
N THR A 299 7.60 -28.40 -5.31
CA THR A 299 6.33 -28.75 -5.98
C THR A 299 6.16 -28.02 -7.32
N VAL A 300 7.25 -27.42 -7.83
CA VAL A 300 7.30 -26.70 -9.11
C VAL A 300 6.18 -25.64 -9.23
N LYS A 301 5.96 -24.86 -8.17
CA LYS A 301 4.91 -23.82 -8.16
C LYS A 301 5.27 -22.69 -9.12
N LYS A 302 4.25 -22.06 -9.71
CA LYS A 302 4.45 -20.81 -10.45
C LYS A 302 4.73 -19.67 -9.45
N VAL A 303 5.78 -18.88 -9.67
CA VAL A 303 6.15 -17.80 -8.73
C VAL A 303 6.09 -16.44 -9.41
N SER A 304 5.56 -15.43 -8.72
CA SER A 304 5.69 -14.01 -9.10
C SER A 304 6.27 -13.23 -7.92
N LEU A 305 7.38 -12.53 -8.14
CA LEU A 305 8.14 -11.84 -7.09
C LEU A 305 8.34 -10.38 -7.46
N GLU A 306 7.86 -9.48 -6.59
CA GLU A 306 8.15 -8.05 -6.64
C GLU A 306 9.04 -7.72 -5.44
N LEU A 307 10.32 -7.43 -5.68
CA LEU A 307 11.36 -7.43 -4.64
C LEU A 307 11.96 -6.04 -4.42
N GLY A 308 13.14 -5.98 -3.77
CA GLY A 308 13.83 -4.73 -3.51
C GLY A 308 14.36 -4.09 -4.80
N GLY A 309 14.20 -2.76 -4.90
CA GLY A 309 14.80 -1.93 -5.94
C GLY A 309 15.92 -1.03 -5.40
N ASN A 310 16.64 -0.38 -6.32
CA ASN A 310 17.63 0.66 -6.04
C ASN A 310 17.56 1.75 -7.14
N ALA A 311 16.39 2.38 -7.25
CA ALA A 311 16.02 3.19 -8.40
C ALA A 311 16.90 4.45 -8.53
N PRO A 312 17.58 4.66 -9.67
CA PRO A 312 18.22 5.94 -9.99
C PRO A 312 17.16 6.94 -10.49
N CYS A 313 17.22 8.17 -10.00
CA CYS A 313 16.56 9.34 -10.58
C CYS A 313 17.66 10.19 -11.23
N ILE A 314 17.62 10.39 -12.55
CA ILE A 314 18.72 11.01 -13.31
C ILE A 314 18.24 12.37 -13.85
N VAL A 315 19.01 13.43 -13.58
CA VAL A 315 18.72 14.81 -13.99
C VAL A 315 19.88 15.32 -14.86
N PHE A 316 19.60 15.57 -16.13
CA PHE A 316 20.55 16.13 -17.10
C PHE A 316 20.51 17.66 -17.11
N ASP A 317 21.53 18.28 -17.71
CA ASP A 317 21.69 19.75 -17.78
C ASP A 317 20.55 20.45 -18.52
N ASP A 318 19.90 19.76 -19.46
CA ASP A 318 18.78 20.25 -20.25
C ASP A 318 17.41 19.97 -19.61
N ALA A 319 17.37 19.38 -18.41
CA ALA A 319 16.14 19.15 -17.69
C ALA A 319 15.49 20.47 -17.26
N ASP A 320 14.17 20.53 -17.40
CA ASP A 320 13.37 21.57 -16.73
C ASP A 320 13.51 21.41 -15.21
N LEU A 321 14.08 22.42 -14.55
CA LEU A 321 14.41 22.40 -13.13
C LEU A 321 13.18 22.18 -12.25
N ASP A 322 12.06 22.86 -12.55
CA ASP A 322 10.85 22.77 -11.73
C ASP A 322 10.20 21.40 -11.87
N VAL A 323 10.19 20.85 -13.08
CA VAL A 323 9.69 19.49 -13.35
C VAL A 323 10.58 18.45 -12.65
N ALA A 324 11.91 18.59 -12.75
CA ALA A 324 12.87 17.68 -12.14
C ALA A 324 12.74 17.65 -10.61
N VAL A 325 12.59 18.81 -9.96
CA VAL A 325 12.40 18.92 -8.51
C VAL A 325 11.06 18.30 -8.09
N LYS A 326 9.95 18.65 -8.74
CA LYS A 326 8.62 18.09 -8.42
C LYS A 326 8.58 16.57 -8.63
N GLY A 327 9.15 16.09 -9.73
CA GLY A 327 9.25 14.66 -10.02
C GLY A 327 10.11 13.92 -8.99
N THR A 328 11.24 14.51 -8.60
CA THR A 328 12.11 13.95 -7.56
C THR A 328 11.40 13.90 -6.21
N LEU A 329 10.66 14.95 -5.83
CA LEU A 329 9.90 14.96 -4.58
C LEU A 329 8.87 13.83 -4.54
N ALA A 330 8.07 13.70 -5.61
CA ALA A 330 7.07 12.65 -5.73
C ALA A 330 7.69 11.24 -5.72
N ALA A 331 8.85 11.06 -6.37
CA ALA A 331 9.55 9.79 -6.42
C ALA A 331 10.26 9.44 -5.11
N LYS A 332 10.80 10.43 -4.37
CA LYS A 332 11.62 10.18 -3.18
C LYS A 332 10.81 10.16 -1.88
N PHE A 333 9.86 11.06 -1.72
CA PHE A 333 9.23 11.34 -0.42
C PHE A 333 7.80 10.83 -0.30
N ARG A 334 7.15 10.36 -1.37
CA ARG A 334 5.86 9.68 -1.27
C ARG A 334 5.95 8.51 -0.27
N ASN A 335 4.95 8.38 0.61
CA ASN A 335 4.93 7.38 1.69
C ASN A 335 6.18 7.44 2.59
N SER A 336 6.74 8.64 2.81
CA SER A 336 7.99 8.86 3.53
C SER A 336 9.16 8.03 2.98
N GLY A 337 9.20 7.85 1.65
CA GLY A 337 10.24 7.06 0.97
C GLY A 337 10.10 5.54 1.08
N GLN A 338 9.01 5.05 1.69
CA GLN A 338 8.78 3.63 1.97
C GLN A 338 8.10 2.91 0.80
N THR A 339 8.55 3.12 -0.43
CA THR A 339 8.02 2.43 -1.62
C THR A 339 9.11 1.68 -2.36
N CYS A 340 8.76 0.56 -3.01
CA CYS A 340 9.73 -0.24 -3.78
C CYS A 340 10.26 0.48 -5.02
N VAL A 341 9.53 1.49 -5.51
CA VAL A 341 9.88 2.30 -6.68
C VAL A 341 10.45 3.67 -6.31
N CYS A 342 10.63 3.96 -5.01
CA CYS A 342 11.14 5.24 -4.57
C CYS A 342 12.55 5.47 -5.11
N ALA A 343 12.84 6.72 -5.48
CA ALA A 343 14.18 7.13 -5.86
C ALA A 343 15.15 6.85 -4.70
N ASN A 344 16.16 6.02 -4.94
CA ASN A 344 17.15 5.68 -3.92
C ASN A 344 18.48 6.40 -4.15
N ARG A 345 18.80 6.69 -5.42
CA ARG A 345 19.97 7.49 -5.82
C ARG A 345 19.51 8.60 -6.75
N ILE A 346 19.78 9.84 -6.41
CA ILE A 346 19.50 10.99 -7.28
C ILE A 346 20.83 11.40 -7.90
N ILE A 347 20.94 11.28 -9.22
CA ILE A 347 22.17 11.50 -9.99
C ILE A 347 21.92 12.73 -10.84
N VAL A 348 22.72 13.77 -10.64
CA VAL A 348 22.51 15.08 -11.28
C VAL A 348 23.78 15.45 -12.03
N GLN A 349 23.63 15.91 -13.27
CA GLN A 349 24.74 16.36 -14.09
C GLN A 349 25.38 17.63 -13.51
N GLU A 350 26.70 17.75 -13.66
CA GLU A 350 27.50 18.78 -12.99
C GLU A 350 27.05 20.21 -13.31
N GLY A 351 26.61 20.49 -14.54
CA GLY A 351 26.20 21.84 -14.98
C GLY A 351 24.93 22.36 -14.30
N ILE A 352 24.02 21.48 -13.86
CA ILE A 352 22.77 21.82 -13.18
C ILE A 352 22.78 21.52 -11.68
N TYR A 353 23.80 20.81 -11.18
CA TYR A 353 23.86 20.27 -9.81
C TYR A 353 23.47 21.29 -8.73
N GLU A 354 24.17 22.42 -8.66
CA GLU A 354 23.95 23.41 -7.60
C GLU A 354 22.54 24.01 -7.63
N LYS A 355 22.01 24.29 -8.83
CA LYS A 355 20.65 24.83 -8.99
C LYS A 355 19.61 23.82 -8.52
N PHE A 356 19.78 22.57 -8.93
CA PHE A 356 18.90 21.48 -8.52
C PHE A 356 18.96 21.19 -7.02
N ALA A 357 20.16 21.09 -6.45
CA ALA A 357 20.37 20.81 -5.03
C ALA A 357 19.75 21.89 -4.14
N ASN A 358 19.94 23.16 -4.48
CA ASN A 358 19.32 24.28 -3.75
C ASN A 358 17.79 24.25 -3.85
N ALA A 359 17.24 24.10 -5.06
CA ALA A 359 15.79 24.06 -5.26
C ALA A 359 15.13 22.86 -4.56
N LEU A 360 15.77 21.69 -4.61
CA LEU A 360 15.31 20.49 -3.91
C LEU A 360 15.35 20.70 -2.39
N ARG A 361 16.44 21.27 -1.85
CA ARG A 361 16.55 21.57 -0.41
C ARG A 361 15.38 22.45 0.04
N ASP A 362 15.14 23.55 -0.66
CA ASP A 362 14.11 24.52 -0.30
C ASP A 362 12.71 23.86 -0.37
N ALA A 363 12.47 23.01 -1.36
CA ALA A 363 11.21 22.30 -1.48
C ALA A 363 10.99 21.27 -0.35
N VAL A 364 12.03 20.53 0.05
CA VAL A 364 11.93 19.56 1.15
C VAL A 364 11.79 20.26 2.52
N GLN A 365 12.43 21.42 2.73
CA GLN A 365 12.26 22.22 3.96
C GLN A 365 10.81 22.65 4.20
N ASN A 366 10.02 22.80 3.12
CA ASN A 366 8.60 23.15 3.20
C ASN A 366 7.67 21.95 3.46
N MET A 367 8.21 20.73 3.56
CA MET A 367 7.41 19.53 3.81
C MET A 367 7.06 19.42 5.29
N LYS A 368 5.76 19.39 5.60
CA LYS A 368 5.27 19.21 6.96
C LYS A 368 5.29 17.74 7.34
N VAL A 369 5.96 17.44 8.45
CA VAL A 369 6.02 16.12 9.06
C VAL A 369 5.11 16.09 10.28
N GLY A 370 4.37 14.99 10.46
CA GLY A 370 3.49 14.84 11.61
C GLY A 370 2.58 13.63 11.51
N ASP A 371 1.54 13.65 12.33
CA ASP A 371 0.47 12.66 12.28
C ASP A 371 -0.25 12.71 10.93
N GLY A 372 -0.50 11.55 10.31
CA GLY A 372 -1.15 11.45 9.01
C GLY A 372 -2.59 11.97 8.98
N PHE A 373 -3.24 12.15 10.12
CA PHE A 373 -4.57 12.80 10.23
C PHE A 373 -4.51 14.33 10.33
N SER A 374 -3.34 14.91 10.58
CA SER A 374 -3.20 16.36 10.75
C SER A 374 -3.22 17.10 9.39
N GLU A 375 -3.96 18.21 9.34
CA GLU A 375 -4.07 19.02 8.13
C GLU A 375 -2.70 19.53 7.64
N GLY A 376 -2.49 19.44 6.31
CA GLY A 376 -1.27 19.89 5.65
C GLY A 376 -0.05 18.98 5.86
N VAL A 377 -0.15 17.90 6.64
CA VAL A 377 0.95 16.94 6.77
C VAL A 377 1.17 16.24 5.43
N SER A 378 2.43 16.26 4.99
CA SER A 378 2.89 15.63 3.75
C SER A 378 3.77 14.41 4.01
N GLN A 379 4.30 14.24 5.22
CA GLN A 379 5.16 13.12 5.61
C GLN A 379 4.69 12.53 6.94
N GLY A 380 4.32 11.26 6.92
CA GLY A 380 3.97 10.50 8.12
C GLY A 380 5.19 9.81 8.75
N PRO A 381 5.01 9.14 9.90
CA PRO A 381 6.06 8.33 10.52
C PRO A 381 6.56 7.20 9.61
N LEU A 382 7.79 6.76 9.87
CA LEU A 382 8.25 5.46 9.37
C LEU A 382 7.51 4.33 10.10
N ILE A 383 7.40 3.17 9.46
CA ILE A 383 6.54 2.08 9.97
C ILE A 383 6.94 1.56 11.35
N ASN A 384 8.24 1.58 11.68
CA ASN A 384 8.76 1.13 12.97
C ASN A 384 10.18 1.64 13.23
N GLU A 385 10.66 1.42 14.46
CA GLU A 385 12.00 1.79 14.93
C GLU A 385 13.13 1.17 14.09
N ALA A 386 12.96 -0.04 13.56
CA ALA A 386 13.98 -0.67 12.72
C ALA A 386 14.17 0.08 11.39
N ALA A 387 13.09 0.66 10.84
CA ALA A 387 13.17 1.51 9.66
C ALA A 387 13.94 2.80 9.97
N VAL A 388 13.68 3.44 11.11
CA VAL A 388 14.40 4.64 11.57
C VAL A 388 15.90 4.37 11.67
N LYS A 389 16.29 3.34 12.44
CA LYS A 389 17.69 2.94 12.62
C LYS A 389 18.40 2.64 11.32
N LYS A 390 17.68 2.07 10.34
CA LYS A 390 18.24 1.81 9.02
C LYS A 390 18.62 3.11 8.30
N VAL A 391 17.77 4.13 8.34
CA VAL A 391 18.10 5.39 7.66
C VAL A 391 19.19 6.16 8.42
N GLU A 392 19.16 6.16 9.76
CA GLU A 392 20.26 6.71 10.57
C GLU A 392 21.60 6.06 10.22
N SER A 393 21.63 4.74 10.05
CA SER A 393 22.82 4.01 9.60
C SER A 393 23.29 4.43 8.21
N LEU A 394 22.38 4.71 7.27
CA LEU A 394 22.75 5.18 5.93
C LEU A 394 23.34 6.59 5.96
N ILE A 395 22.79 7.48 6.78
CA ILE A 395 23.33 8.83 6.98
C ILE A 395 24.72 8.74 7.62
N HIS A 396 24.89 7.90 8.64
CA HIS A 396 26.17 7.70 9.28
C HIS A 396 27.23 7.15 8.32
N ASP A 397 26.88 6.12 7.52
CA ASP A 397 27.78 5.58 6.50
C ASP A 397 28.20 6.65 5.48
N ALA A 398 27.24 7.40 4.93
CA ALA A 398 27.52 8.45 3.95
C ALA A 398 28.42 9.57 4.53
N THR A 399 28.12 10.05 5.73
CA THR A 399 28.90 11.12 6.38
C THR A 399 30.29 10.66 6.82
N SER A 400 30.44 9.39 7.23
CA SER A 400 31.76 8.79 7.50
C SER A 400 32.65 8.73 6.26
N LYS A 401 32.05 8.74 5.07
CA LYS A 401 32.72 8.77 3.75
C LYS A 401 32.74 10.18 3.15
N GLN A 402 32.71 11.21 4.00
CA GLN A 402 32.85 12.63 3.62
C GLN A 402 31.68 13.22 2.82
N ALA A 403 30.52 12.54 2.72
CA ALA A 403 29.32 13.19 2.19
C ALA A 403 28.85 14.30 3.15
N LEU A 404 28.51 15.46 2.60
CA LEU A 404 27.96 16.57 3.39
C LEU A 404 26.49 16.30 3.73
N PHE A 405 26.15 16.41 5.01
CA PHE A 405 24.77 16.33 5.48
C PHE A 405 24.18 17.73 5.63
N HIS A 406 23.27 18.09 4.72
CA HIS A 406 22.49 19.31 4.85
C HIS A 406 21.33 19.08 5.82
N ARG A 407 21.53 19.41 7.10
CA ARG A 407 20.45 19.41 8.09
C ARG A 407 19.35 20.36 7.65
N MET A 408 18.14 19.82 7.52
CA MET A 408 16.93 20.62 7.38
C MET A 408 16.50 21.02 8.79
N GLY A 409 16.30 22.31 9.02
CA GLY A 409 16.13 22.93 10.34
C GLY A 409 14.81 22.60 11.05
N LEU A 410 14.43 21.33 11.16
CA LEU A 410 13.32 20.88 12.01
C LEU A 410 13.87 20.52 13.39
N ALA A 411 13.66 21.41 14.35
CA ALA A 411 14.01 21.23 15.74
C ALA A 411 13.20 20.11 16.39
N THR A 412 13.88 19.30 17.21
CA THR A 412 13.34 18.46 18.29
C THR A 412 12.38 17.32 17.92
N SER A 413 12.89 16.31 17.21
CA SER A 413 12.88 14.89 17.66
C SER A 413 13.26 14.00 16.48
N ILE A 414 14.42 13.36 16.59
CA ILE A 414 15.02 12.46 15.57
C ILE A 414 14.14 11.21 15.28
N LYS A 415 12.98 11.05 15.94
CA LYS A 415 12.06 9.93 15.71
C LYS A 415 11.26 9.98 14.40
N LEU A 416 11.29 11.08 13.64
CA LEU A 416 10.34 11.29 12.53
C LEU A 416 10.95 11.65 11.18
N LEU A 417 12.27 11.87 11.07
CA LEU A 417 12.90 12.14 9.78
C LEU A 417 14.30 11.56 9.72
N CYS A 418 14.50 10.65 8.77
CA CYS A 418 15.74 10.42 8.08
C CYS A 418 15.41 10.11 6.62
#